data_AF-A0A7W0KVT7-F1
#
_entry.id   AF-A0A7W0KVT7-F1
#
_cell.length_a   1.000
_cell.length_b   1.000
_cell.length_c   1.000
_cell.angle_alpha   90.00
_cell.angle_beta   90.00
_cell.angle_gamma   90.00
#
_symmetry.space_group_name_H-M   'P 1'
#
loop_
_entity.id
_entity.type
_entity.pdbx_description
1 polymer ?
#
loop_
_entity_poly.entity_id
_entity_poly.type
_entity_poly.pdbx_seq_one_letter_code
_entity_poly.pdbx_strand_id
1 'polypeptide(L)'
;MVVAYEKSLVKDAPRAEADGHLSPEDEAALYAHYSQSLSGDVDVAPSDAGRSQPGGDADTTTGIDSDVAMTRSEEELDVNTRTQEAGRVRLRKWVETEDVTIRVPVRREKARLVTEPITDADDDAIVGGDLTSDEHEVVLREEVVDVEKRVVPKERVRLETEVETGEVVVDDEVRKERVEMDQDVDTQRDSS
;
A
#
# COMPACT_ATOMS: atom_id res chain seq x y z
N MET A 1 -35.59 -1.23 11.26
CA MET A 1 -36.13 0.13 11.07
C MET A 1 -35.19 0.83 10.11
N VAL A 2 -35.63 1.16 8.89
CA VAL A 2 -34.79 1.82 7.89
C VAL A 2 -35.14 3.30 7.94
N VAL A 3 -34.21 4.14 8.39
CA VAL A 3 -34.44 5.58 8.49
C VAL A 3 -34.45 6.15 7.08
N ALA A 4 -35.60 6.64 6.63
CA ALA A 4 -35.77 7.21 5.29
C ALA A 4 -35.28 8.66 5.29
N TYR A 5 -34.07 8.88 4.77
CA TYR A 5 -33.60 10.23 4.44
C TYR A 5 -33.90 10.51 2.97
N GLU A 6 -34.45 11.69 2.67
CA GLU A 6 -34.64 12.12 1.28
C GLU A 6 -33.27 12.30 0.58
N LYS A 7 -33.16 11.84 -0.67
CA LYS A 7 -31.92 11.87 -1.46
C LYS A 7 -31.32 13.28 -1.62
N SER A 8 -32.12 14.32 -1.46
CA SER A 8 -31.70 15.73 -1.45
C SER A 8 -30.78 16.05 -0.28
N LEU A 9 -31.08 15.54 0.92
CA LEU A 9 -30.32 15.80 2.15
C LEU A 9 -28.88 15.26 2.08
N VAL A 10 -28.70 14.14 1.37
CA VAL A 10 -27.39 13.51 1.16
C VAL A 10 -26.56 14.26 0.09
N LYS A 11 -27.23 14.94 -0.85
CA LYS A 11 -26.54 15.61 -1.97
C LYS A 11 -26.00 16.99 -1.64
N ASP A 12 -26.67 17.70 -0.73
CA ASP A 12 -26.28 19.07 -0.34
C ASP A 12 -25.36 19.10 0.89
N ALA A 13 -24.99 17.92 1.41
CA ALA A 13 -24.07 17.81 2.53
C ALA A 13 -22.70 18.44 2.19
N PRO A 14 -22.09 19.19 3.14
CA PRO A 14 -20.74 19.69 2.98
C PRO A 14 -19.79 18.52 2.70
N ARG A 15 -18.99 18.65 1.64
CA ARG A 15 -18.11 17.58 1.16
C ARG A 15 -16.90 17.49 2.08
N ALA A 16 -16.83 16.41 2.85
CA ALA A 16 -15.58 15.99 3.47
C ALA A 16 -14.65 15.41 2.39
N GLU A 17 -13.34 15.67 2.52
CA GLU A 17 -12.31 15.14 1.63
C GLU A 17 -12.38 13.60 1.58
N ALA A 18 -12.29 13.01 0.39
CA ALA A 18 -12.49 11.57 0.18
C ALA A 18 -11.32 10.70 0.70
N ASP A 19 -10.26 11.31 1.23
CA ASP A 19 -9.09 10.64 1.80
C ASP A 19 -9.31 10.29 3.28
N GLY A 20 -10.35 9.48 3.54
CA GLY A 20 -10.46 8.54 4.67
C GLY A 20 -10.35 9.05 6.11
N HIS A 21 -10.08 10.33 6.37
CA HIS A 21 -9.96 10.92 7.70
C HIS A 21 -10.90 12.13 7.78
N LEU A 22 -12.07 11.89 8.38
CA LEU A 22 -12.99 12.97 8.74
C LEU A 22 -12.32 13.79 9.83
N SER A 23 -12.04 15.07 9.58
CA SER A 23 -11.51 15.93 10.63
C SER A 23 -12.60 16.23 11.67
N PRO A 24 -12.26 16.57 12.92
CA PRO A 24 -13.24 16.98 13.92
C PRO A 24 -14.08 18.20 13.48
N GLU A 25 -13.53 19.05 12.62
CA GLU A 25 -14.24 20.19 12.02
C GLU A 25 -15.26 19.73 10.97
N ASP A 26 -14.91 18.73 10.15
CA ASP A 26 -15.81 18.13 9.16
C ASP A 26 -16.97 17.38 9.83
N GLU A 27 -16.70 16.69 10.94
CA GLU A 27 -17.72 16.01 11.75
C GLU A 27 -18.73 17.00 12.34
N ALA A 28 -18.24 18.10 12.91
CA ALA A 28 -19.09 19.16 13.46
C ALA A 28 -19.96 19.81 12.37
N ALA A 29 -19.40 20.03 11.17
CA ALA A 29 -20.14 20.58 10.04
C ALA A 29 -21.24 19.62 9.53
N LEU A 30 -20.95 18.31 9.46
CA LEU A 30 -21.97 17.31 9.15
C LEU A 30 -23.08 17.30 10.20
N TYR A 31 -22.72 17.28 11.49
CA TYR A 31 -23.67 17.22 12.58
C TYR A 31 -24.59 18.46 12.61
N ALA A 32 -24.04 19.65 12.37
CA ALA A 32 -24.81 20.89 12.25
C ALA A 32 -25.83 20.81 11.10
N HIS A 33 -25.44 20.31 9.92
CA HIS A 33 -26.32 20.21 8.75
C HIS A 33 -27.51 19.27 8.98
N TYR A 34 -27.28 18.11 9.61
CA TYR A 34 -28.36 17.16 9.89
C TYR A 34 -29.25 17.58 11.07
N SER A 35 -28.69 18.23 12.10
CA SER A 35 -29.48 18.77 13.23
C SER A 35 -30.38 19.95 12.83
N GLN A 36 -29.97 20.75 11.85
CA GLN A 36 -30.78 21.86 11.33
C GLN A 36 -32.00 21.35 10.54
N SER A 37 -31.89 20.16 9.90
CA SER A 37 -33.02 19.49 9.25
C SER A 37 -33.98 18.83 10.23
N LEU A 38 -33.49 18.33 11.37
CA LEU A 38 -34.31 17.78 12.46
C LEU A 38 -35.07 18.86 13.23
N SER A 39 -34.63 20.11 13.13
CA SER A 39 -35.25 21.28 13.79
C SER A 39 -36.34 21.95 12.94
N GLY A 40 -36.63 21.44 11.74
CA GLY A 40 -37.57 22.02 10.78
C GLY A 40 -39.05 21.63 10.96
N ASP A 41 -39.38 20.72 11.88
CA ASP A 41 -40.75 20.20 12.07
C ASP A 41 -41.13 20.13 13.56
N VAL A 42 -41.09 21.26 14.27
CA VAL A 42 -41.96 21.47 15.44
C VAL A 42 -42.36 22.94 15.51
N ASP A 43 -43.54 23.26 14.96
CA ASP A 43 -44.25 24.51 15.23
C ASP A 43 -44.70 24.52 16.71
N VAL A 44 -43.86 25.05 17.60
CA VAL A 44 -44.29 25.44 18.95
C VAL A 44 -44.17 26.94 19.07
N ALA A 45 -45.34 27.59 18.99
CA ALA A 45 -45.52 29.00 19.24
C ALA A 45 -44.97 29.42 20.62
N PRO A 46 -44.34 30.60 20.76
CA PRO A 46 -43.93 31.10 22.06
C PRO A 46 -45.14 31.72 22.78
N SER A 47 -45.76 30.98 23.70
CA SER A 47 -46.75 31.51 24.64
C SER A 47 -46.08 31.91 25.96
N ASP A 48 -45.85 33.22 26.07
CA ASP A 48 -45.97 34.10 27.24
C ASP A 48 -45.82 33.48 28.65
N ALA A 49 -44.71 33.79 29.31
CA ALA A 49 -44.46 33.49 30.72
C ALA A 49 -45.24 34.47 31.63
N GLY A 50 -46.54 34.21 31.78
CA GLY A 50 -47.43 34.87 32.73
C GLY A 50 -47.57 34.10 34.05
N ARG A 51 -46.92 34.65 35.09
CA ARG A 51 -47.15 34.49 36.54
C ARG A 51 -48.45 33.77 36.99
N SER A 52 -48.33 32.79 37.90
CA SER A 52 -48.98 32.74 39.23
C SER A 52 -48.95 31.32 39.84
N GLN A 53 -48.40 31.19 41.05
CA GLN A 53 -48.89 30.19 42.03
C GLN A 53 -50.21 30.74 42.62
N PRO A 54 -51.20 29.91 42.93
CA PRO A 54 -51.26 29.34 44.28
C PRO A 54 -51.89 27.93 44.40
N GLY A 55 -51.50 27.21 45.46
CA GLY A 55 -52.38 26.40 46.31
C GLY A 55 -53.16 25.25 45.67
N GLY A 56 -52.71 24.03 45.95
CA GLY A 56 -53.48 22.81 45.74
C GLY A 56 -52.96 21.72 46.66
N ASP A 57 -53.35 21.77 47.93
CA ASP A 57 -53.39 20.59 48.78
C ASP A 57 -54.38 19.61 48.15
N ALA A 58 -53.85 18.64 47.42
CA ALA A 58 -54.55 17.42 47.04
C ALA A 58 -53.82 16.26 47.70
N ASP A 59 -54.20 16.01 48.95
CA ASP A 59 -54.22 14.66 49.51
C ASP A 59 -55.00 13.78 48.53
N THR A 60 -54.27 13.04 47.71
CA THR A 60 -54.78 11.88 46.99
C THR A 60 -53.76 10.78 47.22
N THR A 61 -54.01 10.05 48.30
CA THR A 61 -53.59 8.67 48.50
C THR A 61 -53.96 7.89 47.23
N THR A 62 -53.04 7.85 46.27
CA THR A 62 -53.15 7.09 45.01
C THR A 62 -52.24 5.89 45.17
N GLY A 63 -52.79 4.71 44.94
CA GLY A 63 -52.16 3.43 45.22
C GLY A 63 -50.71 3.33 44.74
N ILE A 64 -49.94 2.65 45.59
CA ILE A 64 -48.60 2.15 45.34
C ILE A 64 -48.61 1.34 44.05
N ASP A 65 -48.23 1.96 42.94
CA ASP A 65 -47.60 1.30 41.81
C ASP A 65 -46.59 2.32 41.28
N SER A 66 -45.46 2.42 41.98
CA SER A 66 -44.30 3.08 41.39
C SER A 66 -43.88 2.16 40.26
N ASP A 67 -43.91 2.59 39.01
CA ASP A 67 -43.33 1.82 37.91
C ASP A 67 -41.88 1.46 38.29
N VAL A 68 -41.66 0.24 38.77
CA VAL A 68 -40.33 -0.23 39.16
C VAL A 68 -39.61 -0.63 37.88
N ALA A 69 -38.85 0.31 37.32
CA ALA A 69 -37.98 0.06 36.18
C ALA A 69 -36.61 -0.45 36.65
N MET A 70 -36.15 -1.56 36.07
CA MET A 70 -34.76 -2.01 36.22
C MET A 70 -34.08 -2.04 34.85
N THR A 71 -32.83 -1.56 34.81
CA THR A 71 -31.96 -1.64 33.63
C THR A 71 -31.00 -2.81 33.81
N ARG A 72 -30.88 -3.65 32.78
CA ARG A 72 -29.92 -4.74 32.70
C ARG A 72 -28.78 -4.35 31.75
N SER A 73 -27.54 -4.64 32.13
CA SER A 73 -26.34 -4.38 31.36
C SER A 73 -25.67 -5.66 30.84
N GLU A 74 -24.97 -5.52 29.72
CA GLU A 74 -24.15 -6.55 29.08
C GLU A 74 -22.82 -5.93 28.65
N GLU A 75 -21.71 -6.62 28.91
CA GLU A 75 -20.38 -6.22 28.42
C GLU A 75 -20.25 -6.60 26.92
N GLU A 76 -19.66 -5.71 26.12
CA GLU A 76 -19.38 -5.93 24.70
C GLU A 76 -17.86 -5.91 24.47
N LEU A 77 -17.36 -6.81 23.61
CA LEU A 77 -15.95 -6.89 23.25
C LEU A 77 -15.69 -6.11 21.95
N ASP A 78 -14.86 -5.07 22.02
CA ASP A 78 -14.43 -4.29 20.85
C ASP A 78 -13.01 -4.70 20.42
N VAL A 79 -12.88 -5.26 19.22
CA VAL A 79 -11.61 -5.78 18.69
C VAL A 79 -11.14 -4.92 17.53
N ASN A 80 -9.94 -4.36 17.68
CA ASN A 80 -9.32 -3.51 16.66
C ASN A 80 -7.95 -4.06 16.25
N THR A 81 -7.60 -3.90 14.98
CA THR A 81 -6.28 -4.26 14.46
C THR A 81 -5.37 -3.04 14.37
N ARG A 82 -4.07 -3.22 14.65
CA ARG A 82 -3.05 -2.19 14.45
C ARG A 82 -1.90 -2.71 13.61
N THR A 83 -1.39 -1.88 12.70
CA THR A 83 -0.22 -2.21 11.90
C THR A 83 1.07 -2.05 12.71
N GLN A 84 2.00 -2.99 12.57
CA GLN A 84 3.34 -2.93 13.18
C GLN A 84 4.41 -3.33 12.16
N GLU A 85 5.65 -2.88 12.36
CA GLU A 85 6.79 -3.28 11.52
C GLU A 85 7.06 -4.78 11.69
N ALA A 86 6.85 -5.54 10.62
CA ALA A 86 7.13 -6.98 10.60
C ALA A 86 8.56 -7.31 10.16
N GLY A 87 9.22 -6.41 9.42
CA GLY A 87 10.60 -6.63 8.95
C GLY A 87 11.04 -5.63 7.88
N ARG A 88 12.30 -5.78 7.44
CA ARG A 88 12.93 -4.94 6.41
C ARG A 88 13.63 -5.80 5.37
N VAL A 89 13.42 -5.47 4.10
CA VAL A 89 14.05 -6.16 2.97
C VAL A 89 14.90 -5.17 2.18
N ARG A 90 16.04 -5.63 1.63
CA ARG A 90 16.99 -4.80 0.88
C ARG A 90 17.43 -5.51 -0.39
N LEU A 91 17.23 -4.87 -1.53
CA LEU A 91 17.78 -5.34 -2.81
C LEU A 91 19.18 -4.74 -3.02
N ARG A 92 20.18 -5.58 -3.32
CA ARG A 92 21.55 -5.14 -3.61
C ARG A 92 22.02 -5.76 -4.92
N LYS A 93 22.45 -4.90 -5.84
CA LYS A 93 23.23 -5.29 -7.03
C LYS A 93 24.72 -5.27 -6.68
N TRP A 94 25.46 -6.30 -7.10
CA TRP A 94 26.92 -6.30 -7.04
C TRP A 94 27.50 -6.57 -8.43
N VAL A 95 28.82 -6.36 -8.54
CA VAL A 95 29.58 -6.61 -9.77
C VAL A 95 30.51 -7.77 -9.50
N GLU A 96 30.61 -8.67 -10.46
CA GLU A 96 31.52 -9.80 -10.46
C GLU A 96 32.42 -9.71 -11.70
N THR A 97 33.68 -10.11 -11.56
CA THR A 97 34.65 -10.15 -12.65
C THR A 97 34.90 -11.61 -13.01
N GLU A 98 34.68 -11.95 -14.28
CA GLU A 98 34.94 -13.27 -14.83
C GLU A 98 36.08 -13.18 -15.85
N ASP A 99 37.02 -14.13 -15.79
CA ASP A 99 38.11 -14.24 -16.74
C ASP A 99 37.65 -15.00 -18.00
N VAL A 100 37.49 -14.27 -19.10
CA VAL A 100 37.06 -14.81 -20.39
C VAL A 100 38.24 -14.90 -21.35
N THR A 101 38.50 -16.10 -21.89
CA THR A 101 39.53 -16.32 -22.92
C THR A 101 38.90 -16.46 -24.29
N ILE A 102 39.24 -15.57 -25.22
CA ILE A 102 38.78 -15.60 -26.62
C ILE A 102 40.00 -15.83 -27.52
N ARG A 103 39.93 -16.83 -28.40
CA ARG A 103 41.00 -17.12 -29.36
C ARG A 103 40.70 -16.40 -30.68
N VAL A 104 41.58 -15.47 -31.05
CA VAL A 104 41.50 -14.72 -32.30
C VAL A 104 42.67 -15.15 -33.19
N PRO A 105 42.43 -15.72 -34.38
CA PRO A 105 43.51 -16.02 -35.31
C PRO A 105 44.10 -14.71 -35.86
N VAL A 106 45.42 -14.62 -35.91
CA VAL A 106 46.14 -13.47 -36.48
C VAL A 106 47.13 -13.93 -37.54
N ARG A 107 47.33 -13.11 -38.56
CA ARG A 107 48.28 -13.34 -39.64
C ARG A 107 49.49 -12.43 -39.50
N ARG A 108 50.63 -12.93 -39.93
CA ARG A 108 51.85 -12.15 -40.13
C ARG A 108 52.48 -12.48 -41.46
N GLU A 109 52.89 -11.47 -42.19
CA GLU A 109 53.65 -11.61 -43.42
C GLU A 109 55.09 -12.00 -43.08
N LYS A 110 55.66 -12.90 -43.87
CA LYS A 110 57.06 -13.31 -43.76
C LYS A 110 57.70 -13.25 -45.13
N ALA A 111 58.79 -12.50 -45.24
CA ALA A 111 59.64 -12.56 -46.43
C ALA A 111 60.39 -13.89 -46.45
N ARG A 112 60.51 -14.48 -47.64
CA ARG A 112 61.42 -15.59 -47.91
C ARG A 112 62.20 -15.29 -49.17
N LEU A 113 63.50 -15.55 -49.15
CA LEU A 113 64.33 -15.49 -50.34
C LEU A 113 64.15 -16.79 -51.11
N VAL A 114 63.85 -16.67 -52.41
CA VAL A 114 63.83 -17.78 -53.35
C VAL A 114 64.83 -17.45 -54.43
N THR A 115 65.78 -18.35 -54.67
CA THR A 115 66.80 -18.20 -55.70
C THR A 115 66.66 -19.32 -56.71
N GLU A 116 66.60 -18.96 -57.99
CA GLU A 116 66.54 -19.91 -59.09
C GLU A 116 67.89 -19.92 -59.82
N PRO A 117 68.38 -21.09 -60.25
CA PRO A 117 69.61 -21.16 -61.03
C PRO A 117 69.40 -20.53 -62.41
N ILE A 118 70.41 -19.81 -62.87
CA ILE A 118 70.42 -19.21 -64.22
C ILE A 118 70.65 -20.31 -65.26
N THR A 119 69.91 -20.27 -66.36
CA THR A 119 69.98 -21.21 -67.48
C THR A 119 70.40 -20.51 -68.77
N ASP A 120 70.80 -21.27 -69.79
CA ASP A 120 71.17 -20.73 -71.11
C ASP A 120 70.01 -20.00 -71.82
N ALA A 121 68.76 -20.17 -71.35
CA ALA A 121 67.61 -19.42 -71.86
C ALA A 121 67.53 -17.99 -71.29
N ASP A 122 68.26 -17.71 -70.21
CA ASP A 122 68.35 -16.40 -69.55
C ASP A 122 69.47 -15.52 -70.13
N ASP A 123 70.18 -15.99 -71.17
CA ASP A 123 71.32 -15.30 -71.81
C ASP A 123 70.92 -13.94 -72.40
N ASP A 124 69.70 -13.82 -72.94
CA ASP A 124 69.13 -12.57 -73.45
C ASP A 124 68.98 -11.49 -72.35
N ALA A 125 68.87 -11.87 -71.08
CA ALA A 125 68.78 -10.95 -69.95
C ALA A 125 70.16 -10.46 -69.46
N ILE A 126 71.25 -11.11 -69.87
CA ILE A 126 72.64 -10.82 -69.47
C ILE A 126 73.29 -9.78 -70.40
N VAL A 127 72.78 -9.61 -71.62
CA VAL A 127 73.39 -8.71 -72.63
C VAL A 127 73.05 -7.24 -72.35
N GLY A 128 73.83 -6.59 -71.47
CA GLY A 128 73.94 -5.11 -71.47
C GLY A 128 74.11 -4.35 -70.16
N GLY A 129 74.45 -4.97 -69.02
CA GLY A 129 74.59 -4.25 -67.75
C GLY A 129 75.96 -4.37 -67.11
N ASP A 130 76.59 -3.23 -66.78
CA ASP A 130 77.69 -3.18 -65.79
C ASP A 130 77.19 -3.69 -64.43
N LEU A 131 78.08 -4.22 -63.60
CA LEU A 131 77.72 -4.64 -62.24
C LEU A 131 77.34 -3.41 -61.39
N THR A 132 76.04 -3.21 -61.18
CA THR A 132 75.47 -2.17 -60.32
C THR A 132 74.92 -2.76 -59.02
N SER A 133 74.72 -1.91 -58.01
CA SER A 133 74.06 -2.28 -56.76
C SER A 133 72.58 -1.94 -56.86
N ASP A 134 71.71 -2.91 -56.59
CA ASP A 134 70.26 -2.72 -56.57
C ASP A 134 69.69 -3.12 -55.19
N GLU A 135 68.86 -2.25 -54.62
CA GLU A 135 68.21 -2.46 -53.31
C GLU A 135 66.68 -2.59 -53.50
N HIS A 136 66.08 -3.61 -52.86
CA HIS A 136 64.64 -3.82 -52.87
C HIS A 136 64.10 -3.93 -51.44
N GLU A 137 63.17 -3.03 -51.10
CA GLU A 137 62.49 -3.03 -49.79
C GLU A 137 61.12 -3.72 -49.88
N VAL A 138 60.80 -4.54 -48.88
CA VAL A 138 59.48 -5.15 -48.70
C VAL A 138 58.95 -4.82 -47.32
N VAL A 139 57.76 -4.20 -47.26
CA VAL A 139 57.06 -3.91 -46.01
C VAL A 139 56.21 -5.12 -45.60
N LEU A 140 56.55 -5.72 -44.46
CA LEU A 140 55.79 -6.81 -43.86
C LEU A 140 54.71 -6.27 -42.91
N ARG A 141 53.53 -6.89 -42.94
CA ARG A 141 52.39 -6.58 -42.08
C ARG A 141 52.13 -7.67 -41.05
N GLU A 142 51.58 -7.26 -39.91
CA GLU A 142 51.08 -8.15 -38.86
C GLU A 142 49.71 -7.68 -38.40
N GLU A 143 48.81 -8.63 -38.16
CA GLU A 143 47.51 -8.37 -37.54
C GLU A 143 47.66 -8.36 -36.01
N VAL A 144 47.12 -7.32 -35.38
CA VAL A 144 47.11 -7.14 -33.92
C VAL A 144 45.67 -7.16 -33.42
N VAL A 145 45.42 -7.81 -32.28
CA VAL A 145 44.10 -7.88 -31.66
C VAL A 145 43.85 -6.63 -30.81
N ASP A 146 42.70 -5.99 -31.01
CA ASP A 146 42.20 -4.90 -30.18
C ASP A 146 40.96 -5.35 -29.39
N VAL A 147 40.86 -4.95 -28.11
CA VAL A 147 39.83 -5.44 -27.20
C VAL A 147 39.16 -4.29 -26.46
N GLU A 148 37.84 -4.17 -26.62
CA GLU A 148 36.99 -3.19 -25.94
C GLU A 148 35.91 -3.88 -25.09
N LYS A 149 35.58 -3.28 -23.94
CA LYS A 149 34.47 -3.72 -23.07
C LYS A 149 33.40 -2.64 -23.02
N ARG A 150 32.13 -3.05 -23.19
CA ARG A 150 30.96 -2.16 -23.07
C ARG A 150 29.91 -2.73 -22.12
N VAL A 151 29.29 -1.86 -21.33
CA VAL A 151 28.19 -2.23 -20.44
C VAL A 151 26.90 -2.28 -21.25
N VAL A 152 26.20 -3.41 -21.18
CA VAL A 152 24.93 -3.61 -21.87
C VAL A 152 23.87 -3.99 -20.83
N PRO A 153 22.70 -3.31 -20.79
CA PRO A 153 21.62 -3.72 -19.91
C PRO A 153 21.11 -5.10 -20.33
N LYS A 154 20.96 -6.00 -19.37
CA LYS A 154 20.45 -7.36 -19.61
C LYS A 154 19.06 -7.53 -19.03
N GLU A 155 18.86 -7.08 -17.80
CA GLU A 155 17.63 -7.36 -17.04
C GLU A 155 17.22 -6.16 -16.18
N ARG A 156 15.93 -6.08 -15.88
CA ARG A 156 15.35 -5.12 -14.95
C ARG A 156 14.84 -5.87 -13.72
N VAL A 157 15.40 -5.56 -12.55
CA VAL A 157 15.01 -6.18 -11.28
C VAL A 157 14.09 -5.23 -10.51
N ARG A 158 13.02 -5.75 -9.92
CA ARG A 158 12.07 -5.02 -9.06
C ARG A 158 11.84 -5.81 -7.77
N LEU A 159 11.51 -5.09 -6.72
CA LEU A 159 11.13 -5.64 -5.43
C LEU A 159 9.70 -5.20 -5.17
N GLU A 160 8.83 -6.16 -4.86
CA GLU A 160 7.40 -5.95 -4.64
C GLU A 160 7.00 -6.61 -3.32
N THR A 161 5.99 -6.04 -2.66
CA THR A 161 5.45 -6.54 -1.40
C THR A 161 3.99 -6.93 -1.61
N GLU A 162 3.61 -8.10 -1.12
CA GLU A 162 2.24 -8.60 -1.17
C GLU A 162 1.61 -8.55 0.22
N VAL A 163 0.31 -8.26 0.28
CA VAL A 163 -0.45 -8.24 1.53
C VAL A 163 -1.31 -9.48 1.58
N GLU A 164 -1.10 -10.31 2.59
CA GLU A 164 -1.90 -11.48 2.87
C GLU A 164 -2.86 -11.19 4.03
N THR A 165 -4.11 -11.63 3.89
CA THR A 165 -5.12 -11.53 4.95
C THR A 165 -5.29 -12.89 5.62
N GLY A 166 -5.34 -12.90 6.95
CA GLY A 166 -5.61 -14.08 7.76
C GLY A 166 -6.54 -13.73 8.92
N GLU A 167 -7.16 -14.76 9.50
CA GLU A 167 -8.02 -14.63 10.67
C GLU A 167 -7.27 -15.02 11.94
N VAL A 168 -7.53 -14.32 13.04
CA VAL A 168 -7.00 -14.63 14.37
C VAL A 168 -8.18 -14.72 15.32
N VAL A 169 -8.30 -15.86 16.00
CA VAL A 169 -9.32 -16.04 17.05
C VAL A 169 -8.84 -15.31 18.30
N VAL A 170 -9.74 -14.49 18.86
CA VAL A 170 -9.54 -13.79 20.14
C VAL A 170 -10.64 -14.26 21.09
N ASP A 171 -10.22 -14.92 22.16
CA ASP A 171 -11.12 -15.39 23.22
C ASP A 171 -11.02 -14.43 24.42
N ASP A 172 -12.16 -13.94 24.90
CA ASP A 172 -12.28 -13.13 26.12
C ASP A 172 -13.63 -13.38 26.82
N GLU A 173 -13.75 -13.01 28.09
CA GLU A 173 -14.95 -13.21 28.90
C GLU A 173 -15.80 -11.93 28.97
N VAL A 174 -17.06 -12.01 28.54
CA VAL A 174 -18.05 -10.93 28.71
C VAL A 174 -19.13 -11.30 29.72
N ARG A 175 -19.45 -10.40 30.64
CA ARG A 175 -20.48 -10.60 31.66
C ARG A 175 -21.82 -10.04 31.21
N LYS A 176 -22.89 -10.68 31.69
CA LYS A 176 -24.27 -10.26 31.45
C LYS A 176 -25.03 -10.28 32.76
N GLU A 177 -25.70 -9.19 33.08
CA GLU A 177 -26.62 -9.19 34.22
C GLU A 177 -27.81 -10.11 33.90
N ARG A 178 -28.55 -10.58 34.91
CA ARG A 178 -29.83 -11.30 34.75
C ARG A 178 -30.78 -10.76 35.81
N VAL A 179 -32.05 -10.61 35.46
CA VAL A 179 -33.09 -10.11 36.37
C VAL A 179 -34.11 -11.22 36.54
N GLU A 180 -34.38 -11.55 37.79
CA GLU A 180 -35.38 -12.55 38.20
C GLU A 180 -36.36 -11.84 39.16
N MET A 181 -37.62 -12.27 39.16
CA MET A 181 -38.67 -11.69 39.99
C MET A 181 -39.26 -12.78 40.87
N ASP A 182 -39.17 -12.59 42.19
CA ASP A 182 -39.83 -13.43 43.18
C ASP A 182 -41.01 -12.66 43.78
N GLN A 183 -42.17 -13.31 43.88
CA GLN A 183 -43.38 -12.75 44.48
C GLN A 183 -43.85 -13.62 45.64
N ASP A 184 -43.75 -13.10 46.86
CA ASP A 184 -44.41 -13.67 48.04
C ASP A 184 -45.70 -12.87 48.32
N VAL A 185 -46.86 -13.47 48.06
CA VAL A 185 -48.16 -12.87 48.35
C VAL A 185 -48.72 -13.48 49.63
N ASP A 186 -48.62 -12.76 50.75
CA ASP A 186 -49.23 -13.16 52.00
C ASP A 186 -50.74 -12.87 51.97
N THR A 187 -51.55 -13.86 51.59
CA THR A 187 -53.01 -13.79 51.81
C THR A 187 -53.30 -14.04 53.28
N GLN A 188 -53.31 -12.96 54.06
CA GLN A 188 -53.78 -12.98 55.44
C GLN A 188 -55.29 -13.26 55.44
N ARG A 189 -55.65 -14.54 55.69
CA ARG A 189 -57.03 -14.94 56.02
C ARG A 189 -57.34 -14.40 57.42
N ASP A 190 -58.02 -13.27 57.48
CA ASP A 190 -58.78 -12.88 58.66
C ASP A 190 -59.81 -13.96 58.96
N SER A 191 -59.60 -14.67 60.07
CA SER A 191 -60.57 -15.59 60.65
C SER A 191 -61.16 -14.87 61.88
N SER A 192 -62.40 -14.43 61.73
CA SER A 192 -63.25 -13.89 62.81
C SER A 192 -63.57 -14.92 63.88
#